data_AF-A0A7D9LNH5-F1
#
_entry.id   AF-A0A7D9LNH5-F1
#
_cell.length_a   1.000
_cell.length_b   1.000
_cell.length_c   1.000
_cell.angle_alpha   90.00
_cell.angle_beta   90.00
_cell.angle_gamma   90.00
#
_symmetry.space_group_name_H-M   'P 1'
#
loop_
_entity.id
_entity.type
_entity.pdbx_description
1 polymer ?
#
loop_
_entity_poly.entity_id
_entity_poly.type
_entity_poly.pdbx_seq_one_letter_code
_entity_poly.pdbx_strand_id
1 'polypeptide(L)'
;MCEATNFVITSSKRQISERRRALFRSVDGDMFYPPSVWPNDMRSAFWKKPIGDEETFKLVLFLMGNGCPPTMIKDWIVSSTFWDKNKTVKRWEQVNRIIANITKHERRWFYFDLHFKKFLYMDRSERVKGSSSN
;
A
#
# COMPACT_ATOMS: atom_id res chain seq x y z
N MET A 1 11.89 5.95 15.55
CA MET A 1 11.72 5.88 14.07
C MET A 1 12.18 4.51 13.60
N CYS A 2 11.49 3.89 12.64
CA CYS A 2 11.92 2.58 12.12
C CYS A 2 12.99 2.73 11.03
N GLU A 3 13.69 1.63 10.74
CA GLU A 3 14.82 1.56 9.81
C GLU A 3 14.52 2.15 8.41
N ALA A 4 13.32 1.92 7.89
CA ALA A 4 12.86 2.47 6.60
C ALA A 4 12.78 4.01 6.59
N THR A 5 12.23 4.62 7.65
CA THR A 5 12.13 6.08 7.76
C THR A 5 13.50 6.70 7.93
N ASN A 6 14.35 6.09 8.77
CA ASN A 6 15.72 6.55 8.95
C ASN A 6 16.49 6.49 7.63
N PHE A 7 16.41 5.38 6.90
CA PHE A 7 17.04 5.24 5.59
C PHE A 7 16.58 6.32 4.61
N VAL A 8 15.27 6.55 4.48
CA VAL A 8 14.75 7.57 3.54
C VAL A 8 15.16 8.99 3.94
N ILE A 9 15.30 9.29 5.24
CA ILE A 9 15.66 10.62 5.74
C ILE A 9 17.16 10.91 5.62
N THR A 10 18.02 9.89 5.78
CA THR A 10 19.49 10.05 5.81
C THR A 10 20.19 9.70 4.50
N SER A 11 19.51 9.00 3.58
CA SER A 11 20.11 8.58 2.31
C SER A 11 20.10 9.65 1.24
N SER A 12 21.07 9.58 0.34
CA SER A 12 21.09 10.39 -0.88
C SER A 12 19.94 10.01 -1.83
N LYS A 13 19.55 10.94 -2.72
CA LYS A 13 18.54 10.66 -3.76
C LYS A 13 18.88 9.43 -4.60
N ARG A 14 20.17 9.21 -4.91
CA ARG A 14 20.65 8.07 -5.69
C ARG A 14 20.37 6.74 -4.99
N GLN A 15 20.71 6.63 -3.71
CA GLN A 15 20.47 5.43 -2.90
C GLN A 15 18.97 5.12 -2.79
N ILE A 16 18.14 6.15 -2.67
CA ILE A 16 16.68 5.99 -2.63
C ILE A 16 16.15 5.49 -3.98
N SER A 17 16.62 6.05 -5.10
CA SER A 17 16.26 5.58 -6.44
C SER A 17 16.72 4.14 -6.71
N GLU A 18 17.90 3.74 -6.23
CA GLU A 18 18.40 2.37 -6.32
C GLU A 18 17.54 1.40 -5.50
N ARG A 19 17.23 1.74 -4.24
CA ARG A 19 16.32 0.95 -3.39
C ARG A 19 14.93 0.84 -3.99
N ARG A 20 14.38 1.93 -4.55
CA ARG A 20 13.08 1.93 -5.23
C ARG A 20 13.06 1.03 -6.46
N ARG A 21 14.13 1.00 -7.24
CA ARG A 21 14.26 0.07 -8.38
C ARG A 21 14.31 -1.39 -7.92
N ALA A 22 15.01 -1.69 -6.83
CA ALA A 22 15.03 -3.03 -6.25
C ALA A 22 13.66 -3.45 -5.73
N LEU A 23 12.98 -2.57 -4.96
CA LEU A 23 11.63 -2.81 -4.46
C LEU A 23 10.62 -3.02 -5.59
N PHE A 24 10.75 -2.27 -6.69
CA PHE A 24 9.85 -2.43 -7.84
C PHE A 24 9.94 -3.83 -8.43
N ARG A 25 11.15 -4.38 -8.62
CA ARG A 25 11.31 -5.77 -9.11
C ARG A 25 10.62 -6.77 -8.20
N SER A 26 10.74 -6.61 -6.88
CA SER A 26 10.06 -7.47 -5.93
C SER A 26 8.52 -7.39 -6.01
N VAL A 27 7.97 -6.20 -6.24
CA VAL A 27 6.51 -5.99 -6.38
C VAL A 27 6.00 -6.44 -7.75
N ASP A 28 6.82 -6.37 -8.79
CA ASP A 28 6.49 -6.69 -10.18
C ASP A 28 6.67 -8.18 -10.51
N GLY A 29 5.98 -9.05 -9.76
CA GLY A 29 5.89 -10.48 -10.07
C GLY A 29 6.75 -11.40 -9.20
N ASP A 30 7.88 -10.94 -8.66
CA ASP A 30 8.78 -11.81 -7.87
C ASP A 30 8.18 -12.21 -6.52
N MET A 31 7.54 -11.27 -5.81
CA MET A 31 6.96 -11.48 -4.48
C MET A 31 5.48 -11.07 -4.38
N PHE A 32 4.91 -10.50 -5.44
CA PHE A 32 3.52 -10.08 -5.48
C PHE A 32 2.99 -10.08 -6.92
N TYR A 33 1.68 -9.95 -7.09
CA TYR A 33 1.07 -9.91 -8.42
C TYR A 33 1.62 -8.72 -9.24
N PRO A 34 1.99 -8.92 -10.52
CA PRO A 34 2.49 -7.82 -11.34
C PRO A 34 1.41 -6.74 -11.52
N PRO A 35 1.76 -5.43 -11.56
CA PRO A 35 0.78 -4.36 -11.72
C PRO A 35 -0.12 -4.52 -12.94
N SER A 36 0.32 -5.23 -13.99
CA SER A 36 -0.46 -5.50 -15.20
C SER A 36 -1.82 -6.16 -14.93
N VAL A 37 -1.96 -6.95 -13.85
CA VAL A 37 -3.21 -7.65 -13.49
C VAL A 37 -4.07 -6.89 -12.47
N TRP A 38 -3.62 -5.71 -12.03
CA TRP A 38 -4.33 -4.92 -11.02
C TRP A 38 -5.45 -4.06 -11.63
N PRO A 39 -6.50 -3.74 -10.86
CA PRO A 39 -7.47 -2.72 -11.23
C PRO A 39 -6.83 -1.36 -11.59
N ASN A 40 -7.45 -0.62 -12.52
CA ASN A 40 -6.94 0.66 -13.04
C ASN A 40 -6.70 1.71 -11.95
N ASP A 41 -7.60 1.79 -10.99
CA ASP A 41 -7.52 2.71 -9.86
C ASP A 41 -6.34 2.37 -8.94
N MET A 42 -6.12 1.08 -8.66
CA MET A 42 -4.98 0.64 -7.85
C MET A 42 -3.64 0.85 -8.57
N ARG A 43 -3.57 0.60 -9.87
CA ARG A 43 -2.40 0.95 -10.69
C ARG A 43 -2.12 2.45 -10.65
N SER A 44 -3.16 3.26 -10.81
CA SER A 44 -3.03 4.71 -10.78
C SER A 44 -2.54 5.20 -9.42
N ALA A 45 -3.10 4.70 -8.32
CA ALA A 45 -2.66 5.01 -6.96
C ALA A 45 -1.19 4.61 -6.70
N PHE A 46 -0.78 3.44 -7.21
CA PHE A 46 0.59 2.95 -7.08
C PHE A 46 1.63 3.89 -7.71
N TRP A 47 1.34 4.38 -8.92
CA TRP A 47 2.22 5.28 -9.68
C TRP A 47 2.08 6.76 -9.32
N LYS A 48 0.95 7.18 -8.73
CA LYS A 48 0.70 8.58 -8.37
C LYS A 48 1.70 9.07 -7.31
N LYS A 49 2.32 10.22 -7.57
CA LYS A 49 3.29 10.88 -6.71
C LYS A 49 3.08 12.41 -6.73
N PRO A 50 2.80 13.06 -5.59
CA PRO A 50 2.57 12.48 -4.27
C PRO A 50 1.24 11.70 -4.23
N ILE A 51 1.21 10.63 -3.43
CA ILE A 51 -0.02 9.88 -3.15
C ILE A 51 -0.84 10.60 -2.06
N GLY A 52 -2.16 10.70 -2.24
CA GLY A 52 -3.06 11.32 -1.27
C GLY A 52 -3.39 10.40 -0.08
N ASP A 53 -4.09 10.93 0.92
CA ASP A 53 -4.44 10.18 2.14
C ASP A 53 -5.39 9.02 1.80
N GLU A 54 -6.41 9.25 0.96
CA GLU A 54 -7.38 8.23 0.56
C GLU A 54 -6.75 7.15 -0.32
N GLU A 55 -5.94 7.52 -1.31
CA GLU A 55 -5.25 6.56 -2.17
C GLU A 55 -4.23 5.74 -1.38
N THR A 56 -3.56 6.35 -0.39
CA THR A 56 -2.68 5.61 0.53
C THR A 56 -3.48 4.57 1.29
N PHE A 57 -4.65 4.94 1.81
CA PHE A 57 -5.52 4.00 2.53
C PHE A 57 -5.93 2.83 1.64
N LYS A 58 -6.51 3.11 0.47
CA LYS A 58 -6.95 2.08 -0.49
C LYS A 58 -5.81 1.17 -0.94
N LEU A 59 -4.66 1.76 -1.28
CA LEU A 59 -3.50 1.00 -1.75
C LEU A 59 -2.92 0.09 -0.66
N VAL A 60 -2.85 0.55 0.60
CA VAL A 60 -2.39 -0.29 1.72
C VAL A 60 -3.34 -1.48 1.93
N LEU A 61 -4.66 -1.25 1.93
CA LEU A 61 -5.64 -2.34 2.07
C LEU A 61 -5.54 -3.33 0.91
N PHE A 62 -5.43 -2.84 -0.31
CA PHE A 62 -5.28 -3.67 -1.50
C PHE A 62 -4.03 -4.55 -1.44
N LEU A 63 -2.87 -3.97 -1.12
CA LEU A 63 -1.62 -4.72 -1.02
C LEU A 63 -1.68 -5.74 0.14
N MET A 64 -2.11 -5.34 1.33
CA MET A 64 -2.21 -6.22 2.50
C MET A 64 -3.20 -7.37 2.28
N GLY A 65 -4.39 -7.08 1.77
CA GLY A 65 -5.44 -8.06 1.55
C GLY A 65 -5.01 -9.16 0.57
N ASN A 66 -4.28 -8.78 -0.48
CA ASN A 66 -3.73 -9.70 -1.46
C ASN A 66 -2.41 -10.37 -1.00
N GLY A 67 -1.96 -10.17 0.24
CA GLY A 67 -0.81 -10.87 0.82
C GLY A 67 0.55 -10.20 0.65
N CYS A 68 0.62 -8.93 0.25
CA CYS A 68 1.88 -8.20 0.19
C CYS A 68 2.44 -7.97 1.61
N PRO A 69 3.74 -8.24 1.88
CA PRO A 69 4.32 -8.05 3.20
C PRO A 69 4.26 -6.58 3.69
N PRO A 70 3.91 -6.34 4.97
CA PRO A 70 3.83 -4.99 5.55
C PRO A 70 5.11 -4.15 5.38
N THR A 71 6.28 -4.78 5.45
CA THR A 71 7.58 -4.13 5.29
C THR A 71 7.76 -3.56 3.88
N MET A 72 7.38 -4.33 2.86
CA MET A 72 7.45 -3.92 1.46
C MET A 72 6.50 -2.75 1.16
N ILE A 73 5.28 -2.79 1.71
CA ILE A 73 4.29 -1.71 1.57
C ILE A 73 4.83 -0.41 2.16
N LYS A 74 5.37 -0.47 3.40
CA LYS A 74 5.97 0.68 4.07
C LYS A 74 7.11 1.25 3.25
N ASP A 75 8.06 0.41 2.85
CA ASP A 75 9.22 0.82 2.07
C ASP A 75 8.82 1.48 0.74
N TRP A 76 7.86 0.90 0.01
CA TRP A 76 7.40 1.44 -1.25
C TRP A 76 6.73 2.82 -1.09
N ILE A 77 5.80 2.95 -0.15
CA ILE A 77 5.01 4.18 0.03
C ILE A 77 5.86 5.30 0.64
N VAL A 78 6.66 5.00 1.66
CA VAL A 78 7.48 6.00 2.37
C VAL A 78 8.60 6.52 1.49
N SER A 79 9.31 5.62 0.78
CA SER A 79 10.33 6.05 -0.18
C SER A 79 9.74 6.86 -1.34
N SER A 80 8.42 6.83 -1.53
CA SER A 80 7.74 7.57 -2.58
C SER A 80 7.56 9.06 -2.30
N THR A 81 7.88 9.53 -1.09
CA THR A 81 7.84 10.96 -0.73
C THR A 81 9.20 11.48 -0.27
N PHE A 82 10.29 10.80 -0.66
CA PHE A 82 11.64 11.05 -0.16
C PHE A 82 12.17 12.48 -0.35
N TRP A 83 11.62 13.24 -1.30
CA TRP A 83 12.02 14.63 -1.55
C TRP A 83 11.49 15.59 -0.48
N ASP A 84 10.61 15.15 0.42
CA ASP A 84 10.01 15.95 1.48
C ASP A 84 9.94 15.12 2.78
N LYS A 85 10.76 15.51 3.77
CA LYS A 85 10.88 14.80 5.05
C LYS A 85 9.56 14.81 5.83
N ASN A 86 8.84 15.92 5.84
CA ASN A 86 7.57 16.03 6.56
C ASN A 86 6.51 15.13 5.93
N LYS A 87 6.45 15.08 4.59
CA LYS A 87 5.57 14.14 3.88
C LYS A 87 5.97 12.69 4.14
N THR A 88 7.27 12.39 4.17
CA THR A 88 7.80 11.06 4.49
C THR A 88 7.35 10.58 5.86
N VAL A 89 7.50 11.42 6.89
CA VAL A 89 7.04 11.11 8.25
C VAL A 89 5.52 10.94 8.27
N LYS A 90 4.76 11.87 7.68
CA LYS A 90 3.30 11.79 7.59
C LYS A 90 2.83 10.49 6.91
N ARG A 91 3.49 10.06 5.82
CA ARG A 91 3.18 8.80 5.12
C ARG A 91 3.51 7.59 5.97
N TRP A 92 4.66 7.57 6.62
CA TRP A 92 5.05 6.48 7.50
C TRP A 92 4.05 6.31 8.66
N GLU A 93 3.65 7.40 9.31
CA GLU A 93 2.65 7.37 10.37
C GLU A 93 1.31 6.84 9.87
N GLN A 94 0.84 7.33 8.72
CA GLN A 94 -0.41 6.88 8.14
C GLN A 94 -0.39 5.38 7.82
N VAL A 95 0.65 4.90 7.13
CA VAL A 95 0.77 3.47 6.77
C VAL A 95 0.83 2.59 8.03
N ASN A 96 1.57 3.00 9.06
CA ASN A 96 1.61 2.25 10.32
C ASN A 96 0.27 2.24 11.03
N ARG A 97 -0.45 3.37 11.08
CA ARG A 97 -1.78 3.43 11.68
C ARG A 97 -2.76 2.50 10.97
N ILE A 98 -2.72 2.45 9.64
CA ILE A 98 -3.58 1.54 8.87
C ILE A 98 -3.25 0.09 9.23
N ILE A 99 -1.99 -0.31 9.06
CA ILE A 99 -1.56 -1.71 9.29
C ILE A 99 -1.87 -2.17 10.72
N ALA A 100 -1.60 -1.33 11.72
CA ALA A 100 -1.87 -1.66 13.13
C ALA A 100 -3.36 -1.83 13.45
N ASN A 101 -4.26 -1.29 12.63
CA ASN A 101 -5.71 -1.35 12.86
C ASN A 101 -6.45 -2.28 11.88
N ILE A 102 -5.74 -3.02 11.02
CA ILE A 102 -6.37 -3.93 10.05
C ILE A 102 -7.29 -4.94 10.74
N THR A 103 -6.78 -5.67 11.74
CA THR A 103 -7.57 -6.68 12.48
C THR A 103 -8.76 -6.05 13.20
N LYS A 104 -8.58 -4.87 13.80
CA LYS A 104 -9.66 -4.15 14.50
C LYS A 104 -10.80 -3.75 13.56
N HIS A 105 -10.51 -3.55 12.28
CA HIS A 105 -11.48 -3.14 11.27
C HIS A 105 -11.71 -4.19 10.19
N GLU A 106 -11.41 -5.46 10.50
CA GLU A 106 -11.32 -6.48 9.46
C GLU A 106 -12.64 -6.74 8.72
N ARG A 107 -13.78 -6.55 9.39
CA ARG A 107 -15.14 -6.65 8.84
C ARG A 107 -15.73 -5.33 8.30
N ARG A 108 -14.94 -4.25 8.32
CA ARG A 108 -15.38 -2.92 7.85
C ARG A 108 -14.56 -2.45 6.67
N TRP A 109 -13.26 -2.71 6.69
CA TRP A 109 -12.35 -2.37 5.62
C TRP A 109 -12.34 -3.48 4.58
N PHE A 110 -12.29 -3.09 3.32
CA PHE A 110 -12.39 -4.02 2.20
C PHE A 110 -11.36 -3.67 1.13
N TYR A 111 -11.02 -4.67 0.32
CA TYR A 111 -10.12 -4.56 -0.81
C TYR A 111 -10.64 -5.37 -2.00
N PHE A 112 -10.12 -5.09 -3.19
CA PHE A 112 -10.37 -5.92 -4.36
C PHE A 112 -9.37 -7.08 -4.37
N ASP A 113 -9.88 -8.31 -4.30
CA ASP A 113 -9.07 -9.52 -4.32
C ASP A 113 -8.73 -9.91 -5.77
N LEU A 114 -7.44 -10.13 -6.03
CA LEU A 114 -6.93 -10.44 -7.36
C LEU A 114 -7.16 -11.89 -7.78
N HIS A 115 -7.37 -12.80 -6.84
CA HIS A 115 -7.61 -14.22 -7.12
C HIS A 115 -9.09 -14.46 -7.43
N PHE A 116 -9.99 -14.03 -6.55
CA PHE A 116 -11.44 -14.20 -6.67
C PHE A 116 -12.11 -13.11 -7.52
N LYS A 117 -11.39 -12.06 -7.89
CA LYS A 117 -11.88 -10.93 -8.71
C LYS A 117 -13.13 -10.25 -8.14
N LYS A 118 -13.22 -10.14 -6.81
CA LYS A 118 -14.34 -9.51 -6.09
C LYS A 118 -13.86 -8.72 -4.88
N PHE A 119 -14.75 -7.92 -4.30
CA PHE A 119 -14.45 -7.20 -3.07
C PHE A 119 -14.61 -8.11 -1.86
N LEU A 120 -13.56 -8.18 -1.05
CA LEU A 120 -13.54 -8.90 0.23
C LEU A 120 -13.27 -7.93 1.38
N TYR A 121 -13.79 -8.25 2.55
CA TYR A 121 -13.34 -7.67 3.80
C TYR A 121 -11.92 -8.18 4.15
N MET A 122 -11.21 -7.53 5.08
CA MET A 122 -9.84 -7.95 5.43
C MET A 122 -9.78 -9.34 6.09
N ASP A 123 -10.89 -9.80 6.68
CA ASP A 123 -11.05 -11.18 7.18
C ASP A 123 -11.34 -12.20 6.06
N ARG A 124 -11.31 -11.75 4.80
CA ARG A 124 -11.59 -12.52 3.57
C ARG A 124 -13.05 -12.93 3.38
N SER A 125 -13.96 -12.46 4.23
CA SER A 125 -15.39 -12.62 3.97
C SER A 125 -15.82 -11.77 2.77
N GLU A 126 -16.83 -12.26 2.04
CA GLU A 126 -17.33 -11.56 0.86
C GLU A 126 -18.04 -10.27 1.25
N ARG A 127 -17.68 -9.17 0.57
CA ARG A 127 -18.44 -7.93 0.69
C ARG A 127 -19.71 -8.04 -0.15
N VAL A 128 -20.76 -8.59 0.45
CA VAL A 128 -22.10 -8.51 -0.11
C VAL A 128 -22.45 -7.02 -0.18
N LYS A 129 -22.66 -6.48 -1.39
CA LYS A 129 -23.32 -5.19 -1.54
C LYS A 129 -24.70 -5.38 -0.93
N GLY A 130 -24.89 -4.89 0.29
CA GLY A 130 -26.23 -4.81 0.86
C GLY A 130 -27.13 -4.15 -0.17
N SER A 131 -28.25 -4.80 -0.46
CA SER A 131 -29.37 -4.18 -1.14
C SER A 131 -29.54 -2.81 -0.52
N SER A 132 -29.33 -1.75 -1.29
CA SER A 132 -29.80 -0.43 -0.90
C SER A 132 -31.32 -0.57 -0.86
N SER A 133 -31.85 -0.88 0.32
CA SER A 133 -33.26 -0.66 0.61
C SER A 133 -33.46 0.85 0.55
N ASN A 134 -34.18 1.28 -0.49
CA ASN A 134 -34.83 2.59 -0.51
C ASN A 134 -35.79 2.72 0.67
#